data_AF-A0A9D0L3H4-F1
#
_entry.id   AF-A0A9D0L3H4-F1
#
_cell.length_a   1.000
_cell.length_b   1.000
_cell.length_c   1.000
_cell.angle_alpha   90.00
_cell.angle_beta   90.00
_cell.angle_gamma   90.00
#
_symmetry.space_group_name_H-M   'P 1'
#
loop_
_entity.id
_entity.type
_entity.pdbx_description
1 polymer ?
#
loop_
_entity_poly.entity_id
_entity_poly.type
_entity_poly.pdbx_seq_one_letter_code
_entity_poly.pdbx_strand_id
1 'polypeptide(L)'
;MVKICTMCHEVNAGGFLCVDCGGRLILTSDPEAQNMPDSVWKTQRIDYGARRGMLMRFSGIFLGAMLGMFGLRESTALPMPWSIFGAVASLGAGVLLWRLFYHAAGRAVRVWVLAKGKVRRGRLARAILLSMIPGRKVRRRNRGAKSA
;
A
#
# COMPACT_ATOMS: atom_id res chain seq x y z
N MET A 1 -13.06 -1.17 11.57
CA MET A 1 -12.08 -1.28 12.68
C MET A 1 -11.20 -2.49 12.39
N VAL A 2 -9.87 -2.36 12.38
CA VAL A 2 -8.98 -3.46 11.96
C VAL A 2 -8.79 -4.45 13.12
N LYS A 3 -8.97 -5.74 12.84
CA LYS A 3 -8.81 -6.84 13.81
C LYS A 3 -7.72 -7.81 13.35
N ILE A 4 -7.08 -8.47 14.30
CA ILE A 4 -6.06 -9.50 14.08
C ILE A 4 -6.59 -10.84 14.60
N CYS A 5 -6.42 -11.90 13.83
CA CYS A 5 -6.74 -13.25 14.32
C CYS A 5 -5.68 -13.76 15.30
N THR A 6 -6.10 -14.34 16.43
CA THR A 6 -5.18 -14.92 17.42
C THR A 6 -4.51 -16.22 16.98
N MET A 7 -5.03 -16.88 15.93
CA MET A 7 -4.53 -18.18 15.46
C MET A 7 -3.61 -18.03 14.24
N CYS A 8 -4.13 -17.48 13.14
CA CYS A 8 -3.36 -17.33 11.89
C CYS A 8 -2.64 -15.98 11.79
N HIS A 9 -2.90 -15.03 12.70
CA HIS A 9 -2.36 -13.67 12.69
C HIS A 9 -2.70 -12.84 11.45
N GLU A 10 -3.76 -13.23 10.74
CA GLU A 10 -4.24 -12.54 9.55
C GLU A 10 -5.10 -11.32 9.93
N VAL A 11 -5.00 -10.26 9.14
CA VAL A 11 -5.62 -8.96 9.42
C VAL A 11 -6.97 -8.88 8.70
N ASN A 12 -8.05 -8.69 9.47
CA ASN A 12 -9.41 -8.60 8.97
C ASN A 12 -10.03 -7.22 9.18
N ALA A 13 -10.93 -6.83 8.28
CA ALA A 13 -11.58 -5.52 8.30
C ALA A 13 -12.78 -5.43 9.27
N GLY A 14 -13.26 -6.56 9.78
CA GLY A 14 -14.42 -6.66 10.67
C GLY A 14 -14.71 -8.12 11.08
N GLY A 15 -15.84 -8.35 11.76
CA GLY A 15 -16.28 -9.68 12.23
C GLY A 15 -15.78 -10.06 13.62
N PHE A 16 -16.20 -11.25 14.10
CA PHE A 16 -15.78 -11.83 15.38
C PHE A 16 -14.83 -13.02 15.21
N LEU A 17 -14.91 -13.72 14.08
CA LEU A 17 -14.13 -14.90 13.75
C LEU A 17 -13.42 -14.69 12.41
N CYS A 18 -12.22 -15.24 12.29
CA CYS A 18 -11.45 -15.23 11.06
C CYS A 18 -12.10 -16.12 10.01
N VAL A 19 -12.20 -15.64 8.77
CA VAL A 19 -12.83 -16.38 7.67
C VAL A 19 -12.00 -17.60 7.28
N ASP A 20 -10.67 -17.52 7.39
CA ASP A 20 -9.75 -18.57 6.93
C ASP A 20 -9.57 -19.70 7.95
N CYS A 21 -9.51 -19.38 9.24
CA CYS A 21 -9.21 -20.37 10.30
C CYS A 21 -10.25 -20.45 11.42
N GLY A 22 -11.29 -19.62 11.41
CA GLY A 22 -12.31 -19.58 12.47
C GLY A 22 -11.82 -19.02 13.82
N GLY A 23 -10.54 -18.64 13.94
CA GLY A 23 -9.98 -18.11 15.18
C GLY A 23 -10.57 -16.75 15.58
N ARG A 24 -10.56 -16.45 16.88
CA ARG A 24 -11.09 -15.18 17.43
C ARG A 24 -10.33 -13.99 16.86
N LEU A 25 -11.08 -12.97 16.47
CA LEU A 25 -10.55 -11.68 16.02
C LEU A 25 -10.49 -10.71 17.20
N ILE A 26 -9.28 -10.29 17.57
CA ILE A 26 -9.04 -9.27 18.58
C ILE A 26 -8.74 -7.92 17.94
N LEU A 27 -9.01 -6.84 18.66
CA LEU A 27 -8.75 -5.50 18.19
C LEU A 27 -7.28 -5.15 18.40
N THR A 28 -6.72 -4.35 17.50
CA THR A 28 -5.34 -3.88 17.63
C THR A 28 -5.11 -2.97 18.84
N SER A 29 -6.20 -2.41 19.40
CA SER A 29 -6.19 -1.63 20.64
C SER A 29 -6.26 -2.50 21.89
N ASP A 30 -6.60 -3.79 21.77
CA ASP A 30 -6.73 -4.67 22.93
C ASP A 30 -5.36 -4.94 23.54
N PRO A 31 -5.26 -5.05 24.88
CA PRO A 31 -3.99 -5.33 25.56
C PRO A 31 -3.38 -6.67 25.12
N GLU A 32 -4.22 -7.65 24.77
CA GLU A 32 -3.79 -8.95 24.24
C GLU A 32 -3.05 -8.82 22.91
N ALA A 33 -3.43 -7.85 22.06
CA ALA A 33 -2.74 -7.62 20.80
C ALA A 33 -1.31 -7.15 21.02
N GLN A 34 -1.03 -6.36 22.06
CA GLN A 34 0.31 -5.84 22.35
C GLN A 34 1.33 -6.95 22.63
N ASN A 35 0.86 -8.12 23.11
CA ASN A 35 1.69 -9.29 23.38
C ASN A 35 1.95 -10.15 22.13
N MET A 36 1.38 -9.80 20.97
CA MET A 36 1.61 -10.56 19.74
C MET A 36 3.05 -10.44 19.21
N PRO A 37 3.55 -11.48 18.52
CA PRO A 37 4.92 -11.48 18.04
C PRO A 37 5.16 -10.35 17.03
N ASP A 38 6.36 -9.77 17.08
CA ASP A 38 6.81 -8.67 16.21
C ASP A 38 6.60 -8.92 14.70
N SER A 39 6.58 -10.19 14.28
CA SER A 39 6.30 -10.56 12.89
C SER A 39 4.91 -10.10 12.42
N VAL A 40 3.90 -10.14 13.30
CA VAL A 40 2.52 -9.73 13.00
C VAL A 40 2.47 -8.23 12.75
N TRP A 41 3.05 -7.45 13.67
CA TRP A 41 3.16 -6.00 13.57
C TRP A 41 3.98 -5.54 12.37
N LYS A 42 4.93 -6.35 11.90
CA LYS A 42 5.67 -6.08 10.67
C LYS A 42 4.79 -6.23 9.44
N THR A 43 4.01 -7.29 9.34
CA THR A 43 3.07 -7.54 8.24
C THR A 43 2.00 -6.44 8.20
N GLN A 44 1.39 -6.15 9.34
CA GLN A 44 0.37 -5.12 9.44
C GLN A 44 0.89 -3.73 9.03
N ARG A 45 2.13 -3.39 9.42
CA ARG A 45 2.78 -2.16 8.95
C ARG A 45 2.87 -2.15 7.42
N ILE A 46 3.33 -3.23 6.79
CA ILE A 46 3.42 -3.32 5.32
C ILE A 46 2.06 -3.07 4.67
N ASP A 47 1.00 -3.68 5.19
CA ASP A 47 -0.36 -3.52 4.65
C ASP A 47 -0.88 -2.08 4.81
N TYR A 48 -0.62 -1.44 5.96
CA TYR A 48 -0.92 -0.02 6.14
C TYR A 48 -0.13 0.88 5.18
N GLY A 49 1.13 0.54 4.92
CA GLY A 49 1.95 1.25 3.93
C GLY A 49 1.36 1.15 2.52
N ALA A 50 0.91 -0.04 2.13
CA ALA A 50 0.26 -0.27 0.84
C ALA A 50 -1.06 0.52 0.71
N ARG A 51 -1.91 0.49 1.75
CA ARG A 51 -3.17 1.25 1.79
C ARG A 51 -2.94 2.76 1.71
N ARG A 52 -1.97 3.29 2.46
CA ARG A 52 -1.63 4.72 2.41
C ARG A 52 -1.13 5.14 1.03
N GLY A 53 -0.36 4.28 0.35
CA GLY A 53 0.06 4.49 -1.03
C GLY A 53 -1.12 4.55 -2.01
N MET A 54 -2.11 3.67 -1.84
CA MET A 54 -3.34 3.69 -2.62
C MET A 54 -4.13 4.98 -2.39
N LEU A 55 -4.28 5.41 -1.12
CA LEU A 55 -5.01 6.64 -0.78
C LEU A 55 -4.37 7.89 -1.41
N MET A 56 -3.04 8.01 -1.36
CA MET A 56 -2.32 9.12 -2.00
C MET A 56 -2.52 9.17 -3.52
N ARG A 57 -2.62 8.01 -4.19
CA ARG A 57 -2.91 7.95 -5.63
C ARG A 57 -4.30 8.46 -5.95
N PHE A 58 -5.29 8.07 -5.15
CA PHE A 58 -6.67 8.57 -5.29
C PHE A 58 -6.72 10.09 -5.11
N SER A 59 -6.08 10.64 -4.08
CA SER A 59 -6.00 12.10 -3.88
C SER A 59 -5.38 12.82 -5.08
N GLY A 60 -4.36 12.23 -5.72
CA GLY A 60 -3.75 12.80 -6.93
C GLY A 60 -4.70 12.87 -8.12
N ILE A 61 -5.60 11.89 -8.29
CA ILE A 61 -6.63 11.92 -9.34
C ILE A 61 -7.61 13.06 -9.09
N PHE A 62 -8.10 13.19 -7.86
CA PHE A 62 -9.03 14.26 -7.48
C PHE A 62 -8.40 15.64 -7.67
N LEU A 63 -7.16 15.84 -7.18
CA LEU A 63 -6.45 17.11 -7.34
C LEU A 63 -6.19 17.45 -8.81
N GLY A 64 -5.75 16.48 -9.61
CA GLY A 64 -5.53 16.66 -11.04
C GLY A 64 -6.82 17.01 -11.79
N ALA A 65 -7.93 16.34 -11.47
CA ALA A 65 -9.24 16.61 -12.05
C ALA A 65 -9.77 18.00 -11.65
N MET A 66 -9.67 18.37 -10.37
CA MET A 66 -10.07 19.70 -9.91
C MET A 66 -9.25 20.79 -10.60
N LEU A 67 -7.93 20.64 -10.67
CA LEU A 67 -7.07 21.60 -11.37
C LEU A 67 -7.45 21.74 -12.85
N GLY A 68 -7.70 20.61 -13.53
CA GLY A 68 -8.15 20.62 -14.92
C GLY A 68 -9.49 21.35 -15.11
N MET A 69 -10.47 21.10 -14.24
CA MET A 69 -11.77 21.77 -14.29
C MET A 69 -11.67 23.27 -14.00
N PHE A 70 -10.90 23.68 -12.99
CA PHE A 70 -10.67 25.10 -12.69
C PHE A 70 -9.96 25.81 -13.85
N GLY A 71 -8.92 25.20 -14.40
CA GLY A 71 -8.21 25.77 -15.54
C GLY A 71 -9.09 25.88 -16.78
N LEU A 72 -9.92 24.86 -17.08
CA LEU A 72 -10.89 24.90 -18.16
C LEU A 72 -11.89 26.05 -18.01
N ARG A 73 -12.39 26.29 -16.78
CA ARG A 73 -13.30 27.40 -16.50
C ARG A 73 -12.64 28.74 -16.85
N GLU A 74 -11.43 28.99 -16.37
CA GLU A 74 -10.69 30.22 -16.68
C GLU A 74 -10.36 30.34 -18.17
N SER A 75 -10.13 29.22 -18.85
CA SER A 75 -9.81 29.18 -20.28
C SER A 75 -10.93 29.75 -21.16
N THR A 76 -12.19 29.64 -20.72
CA THR A 76 -13.34 30.16 -21.48
C THR A 76 -13.45 31.68 -21.46
N ALA A 77 -12.78 32.36 -20.52
CA ALA A 77 -12.74 33.82 -20.46
C ALA A 77 -11.75 34.43 -21.47
N LEU A 78 -10.86 33.63 -22.07
CA LEU A 78 -9.88 34.13 -23.03
C LEU A 78 -10.48 34.25 -24.45
N PRO A 79 -10.04 35.23 -25.25
CA PRO A 79 -10.41 35.31 -26.65
C PRO A 79 -9.80 34.14 -27.45
N MET A 80 -10.49 33.68 -28.49
CA MET A 80 -9.92 32.76 -29.47
C MET A 80 -8.70 33.41 -30.16
N PRO A 81 -7.59 32.69 -30.38
CA PRO A 81 -7.37 31.25 -30.17
C PRO A 81 -6.83 30.87 -28.76
N TRP A 82 -6.57 31.85 -27.90
CA TRP A 82 -5.93 31.64 -26.60
C TRP A 82 -6.74 30.76 -25.64
N SER A 83 -8.06 30.74 -25.77
CA SER A 83 -8.93 29.83 -25.03
C SER A 83 -8.60 28.35 -25.28
N ILE A 84 -8.29 27.97 -26.53
CA ILE A 84 -7.92 26.59 -26.89
C ILE A 84 -6.60 26.22 -26.22
N PHE A 85 -5.60 27.11 -26.31
CA PHE A 85 -4.30 26.89 -25.65
C PHE A 85 -4.45 26.79 -24.13
N GLY A 86 -5.27 27.64 -23.52
CA GLY A 86 -5.59 27.59 -22.09
C GLY A 86 -6.23 26.26 -21.69
N ALA A 87 -7.19 25.77 -22.48
CA ALA A 87 -7.89 24.52 -22.21
C ALA A 87 -6.94 23.31 -22.28
N VAL A 88 -6.11 23.23 -23.33
CA VAL A 88 -5.12 22.17 -23.50
C VAL A 88 -4.05 22.22 -22.41
N ALA A 89 -3.55 23.42 -22.08
CA ALA A 89 -2.58 23.60 -21.01
C ALA A 89 -3.15 23.18 -19.64
N SER A 90 -4.41 23.49 -19.37
CA SER A 90 -5.10 23.13 -18.12
C SER A 90 -5.26 21.62 -17.96
N LEU A 91 -5.69 20.94 -19.03
CA LEU A 91 -5.76 19.48 -19.06
C LEU A 91 -4.38 18.84 -18.90
N GLY A 92 -3.39 19.36 -19.61
CA GLY A 92 -1.99 18.93 -19.51
C GLY A 92 -1.44 19.07 -18.09
N ALA A 93 -1.70 20.20 -17.43
CA ALA A 93 -1.30 20.45 -16.05
C ALA A 93 -1.96 19.48 -15.07
N GLY A 94 -3.26 19.18 -15.24
CA GLY A 94 -3.97 18.18 -14.43
C GLY A 94 -3.37 16.78 -14.57
N VAL A 95 -3.09 16.34 -15.80
CA VAL A 95 -2.44 15.04 -16.07
C VAL A 95 -1.01 14.99 -15.52
N LEU A 96 -0.24 16.08 -15.69
CA LEU A 96 1.12 16.19 -15.17
C LEU A 96 1.13 16.10 -13.64
N LEU A 97 0.22 16.82 -12.97
CA LEU A 97 0.07 16.80 -11.52
C LEU A 97 -0.27 15.40 -11.02
N TRP A 98 -1.25 14.75 -11.66
CA TRP A 98 -1.60 13.37 -11.33
C TRP A 98 -0.39 12.43 -11.48
N ARG A 99 0.36 12.55 -12.59
CA ARG A 99 1.56 11.74 -12.84
C ARG A 99 2.66 11.98 -11.80
N LEU A 100 2.86 13.23 -11.40
CA LEU A 100 3.80 13.59 -10.32
C LEU A 100 3.39 12.94 -9.00
N PHE A 101 2.12 13.03 -8.61
CA PHE A 101 1.60 12.36 -7.41
C PHE A 101 1.74 10.84 -7.49
N TYR A 102 1.46 10.25 -8.65
CA TYR A 102 1.61 8.82 -8.88
C TYR A 102 3.05 8.34 -8.64
N HIS A 103 4.03 9.05 -9.21
CA HIS A 103 5.44 8.75 -9.02
C HIS A 103 5.92 9.05 -7.59
N ALA A 104 5.48 10.16 -6.99
CA ALA A 104 5.81 10.54 -5.63
C ALA A 104 5.29 9.52 -4.62
N ALA A 105 4.04 9.06 -4.77
CA ALA A 105 3.46 8.00 -3.94
C ALA A 105 4.23 6.69 -4.08
N GLY A 106 4.62 6.31 -5.30
CA GLY A 106 5.46 5.14 -5.55
C GLY A 106 6.82 5.22 -4.84
N ARG A 107 7.49 6.37 -4.93
CA ARG A 107 8.77 6.61 -4.22
C ARG A 107 8.58 6.62 -2.71
N ALA A 108 7.55 7.27 -2.19
CA ALA A 108 7.25 7.33 -0.77
C ALA A 108 7.01 5.93 -0.19
N VAL A 109 6.22 5.08 -0.87
CA VAL A 109 6.03 3.68 -0.45
C VAL A 109 7.35 2.92 -0.51
N ARG A 110 8.16 3.10 -1.55
CA ARG A 110 9.45 2.40 -1.67
C ARG A 110 10.43 2.80 -0.58
N VAL A 111 10.57 4.10 -0.31
CA VAL A 111 11.40 4.63 0.78
C VAL A 111 10.87 4.14 2.12
N TRP A 112 9.56 4.16 2.34
CA TRP A 112 8.94 3.70 3.58
C TRP A 112 9.15 2.20 3.79
N VAL A 113 8.96 1.38 2.76
CA VAL A 113 9.24 -0.06 2.78
C VAL A 113 10.73 -0.34 3.02
N LEU A 114 11.64 0.44 2.45
CA LEU A 114 13.08 0.28 2.67
C LEU A 114 13.54 0.77 4.05
N ALA A 115 12.91 1.84 4.57
CA ALA A 115 13.25 2.43 5.86
C ALA A 115 12.69 1.62 7.04
N LYS A 116 11.42 1.16 6.95
CA LYS A 116 10.78 0.33 7.99
C LYS A 116 11.01 -1.16 7.80
N GLY A 117 11.18 -1.59 6.54
CA GLY A 117 11.65 -2.92 6.23
C GLY A 117 13.15 -2.97 6.46
N LYS A 118 13.57 -3.40 7.66
CA LYS A 118 14.83 -4.16 7.83
C LYS A 118 14.76 -5.48 7.04
N VAL A 119 14.42 -5.43 5.76
CA VAL A 119 14.60 -6.52 4.83
C VAL A 119 16.09 -6.59 4.66
N ARG A 120 16.74 -7.52 5.37
CA ARG A 120 18.17 -7.82 5.17
C ARG A 120 18.33 -8.04 3.66
N ARG A 121 18.94 -7.08 2.95
CA ARG A 121 19.09 -7.11 1.49
C ARG A 121 19.65 -8.46 1.02
N GLY A 122 20.54 -9.06 1.82
CA GLY A 122 21.07 -10.41 1.59
C GLY A 122 20.03 -11.53 1.57
N ARG A 123 18.94 -11.48 2.36
CA ARG A 123 17.88 -12.50 2.30
C ARG A 123 16.98 -12.35 1.08
N LEU A 124 16.71 -11.12 0.65
CA LEU A 124 15.90 -10.89 -0.54
C LEU A 124 16.68 -11.27 -1.81
N ALA A 125 17.95 -10.87 -1.89
CA ALA A 125 18.85 -11.27 -2.97
C ALA A 125 18.97 -12.81 -3.04
N ARG A 126 19.13 -13.48 -1.90
CA ARG A 126 19.22 -14.95 -1.84
C ARG A 126 17.90 -15.64 -2.21
N ALA A 127 16.75 -15.06 -1.89
CA ALA A 127 15.44 -15.59 -2.28
C ALA A 127 15.22 -15.45 -3.80
N ILE A 128 15.61 -14.32 -4.41
CA ILE A 128 15.56 -14.09 -5.86
C ILE A 128 16.51 -15.05 -6.59
N LEU A 129 17.73 -15.23 -6.09
CA LEU A 129 18.71 -16.18 -6.62
C LEU A 129 18.20 -17.63 -6.53
N LEU A 130 17.54 -17.99 -5.42
CA LEU A 130 16.95 -19.32 -5.25
C LEU A 130 15.72 -19.55 -6.13
N SER A 131 14.93 -18.51 -6.43
CA SER A 131 13.79 -18.63 -7.36
C SER A 131 14.19 -18.68 -8.83
N MET A 132 15.42 -18.25 -9.18
CA MET A 132 15.97 -18.38 -10.54
C MET A 132 16.55 -19.76 -10.84
N ILE A 133 16.69 -20.65 -9.83
CA ILE A 133 17.15 -22.03 -10.03
C ILE A 133 15.93 -22.92 -10.28
N PRO A 134 15.69 -23.37 -11.54
CA PRO A 134 14.58 -24.28 -11.82
C PRO A 134 14.87 -25.62 -11.15
N GLY A 135 13.91 -26.15 -10.39
CA GLY A 135 13.96 -27.53 -9.86
C GLY A 135 14.14 -27.69 -8.34
N ARG A 136 14.37 -26.62 -7.56
CA ARG A 136 14.35 -26.72 -6.09
C ARG A 136 12.94 -26.56 -5.54
N LYS A 137 12.24 -27.68 -5.31
CA LYS A 137 11.05 -27.69 -4.43
C LYS A 137 11.47 -27.19 -3.04
N VAL A 138 11.03 -25.98 -2.68
CA VAL A 138 11.21 -25.43 -1.33
C VAL A 138 10.41 -26.32 -0.38
N ARG A 139 11.09 -27.26 0.27
CA ARG A 139 10.51 -28.11 1.31
C ARG A 139 10.09 -27.18 2.45
N ARG A 140 8.79 -26.83 2.51
CA ARG A 140 8.20 -26.10 3.66
C ARG A 140 8.53 -26.94 4.89
N ARG A 141 9.47 -26.44 5.70
CA ARG A 141 9.82 -27.07 6.97
C ARG A 141 8.67 -26.77 7.91
N ASN A 142 7.72 -27.72 8.03
CA ASN A 142 6.76 -27.75 9.12
C ASN A 142 7.56 -27.75 10.42
N ARG A 143 7.74 -26.57 11.02
CA ARG A 143 8.09 -26.47 12.43
C ARG A 143 6.80 -26.73 13.18
N GLY A 144 6.55 -28.01 13.43
CA GLY A 144 5.53 -28.45 14.37
C GLY A 144 5.73 -27.76 15.72
N ALA A 145 4.61 -27.37 16.28
CA ALA A 145 4.44 -26.93 17.65
C ALA A 145 5.24 -27.85 18.60
N LYS A 146 6.11 -27.24 19.42
CA LYS A 146 6.40 -27.81 20.72
C LYS A 146 5.40 -27.20 21.68
N SER A 147 4.32 -27.92 21.91
CA SER A 147 3.45 -27.71 23.06
C SER A 147 4.25 -28.11 24.29
N ALA A 148 4.40 -27.18 25.23
CA ALA A 148 4.76 -27.46 26.62
C ALA A 148 3.50 -27.20 27.45
#